data_AF-A0A957Y5R8-F1
#
_entry.id   AF-A0A957Y5R8-F1
#
_cell.length_a   1.000
_cell.length_b   1.000
_cell.length_c   1.000
_cell.angle_alpha   90.00
_cell.angle_beta   90.00
_cell.angle_gamma   90.00
#
_symmetry.space_group_name_H-M   'P 1'
#
loop_
_entity.id
_entity.type
_entity.pdbx_description
1 polymer ?
#
loop_
_entity_poly.entity_id
_entity_poly.type
_entity_poly.pdbx_seq_one_letter_code
_entity_poly.pdbx_strand_id
1 'polypeptide(L)' 'EHHHVVCSSCGAMIDVASDDLETLSELLDTKYGFEVNLVHLTLVGQCPACRNDQSR' A
#
# COMPACT_ATOMS: atom_id res chain seq x y z
N GLU A 1 -0.26 -6.64 -13.07
CA GLU A 1 0.31 -5.42 -12.47
C GLU A 1 0.63 -5.74 -11.02
N HIS A 2 1.70 -5.21 -10.43
CA HIS A 2 2.18 -5.61 -9.10
C HIS A 2 2.33 -4.36 -8.23
N HIS A 3 1.52 -4.24 -7.18
CA HIS A 3 1.68 -3.19 -6.18
C HIS A 3 2.61 -3.69 -5.08
N HIS A 4 3.33 -2.79 -4.43
CA HIS A 4 4.18 -3.16 -3.29
C HIS A 4 4.06 -2.16 -2.15
N VAL A 5 4.14 -2.69 -0.93
CA VAL A 5 4.35 -1.90 0.28
C VAL A 5 5.81 -2.01 0.68
N VAL A 6 6.49 -0.87 0.82
CA VAL A 6 7.89 -0.78 1.24
C VAL A 6 7.95 -0.31 2.69
N CYS A 7 8.73 -1.01 3.51
CA CYS A 7 9.04 -0.59 4.87
C CYS A 7 10.03 0.58 4.86
N SER A 8 9.66 1.71 5.45
CA SER A 8 10.53 2.89 5.55
C SER A 8 11.73 2.69 6.49
N SER A 9 11.68 1.69 7.38
CA SER A 9 12.74 1.44 8.37
C SER A 9 13.79 0.45 7.88
N CYS A 10 13.40 -0.62 7.18
CA CYS A 10 14.33 -1.68 6.76
C CYS A 10 14.33 -1.96 5.25
N GLY A 11 13.48 -1.29 4.48
CA GLY A 11 13.37 -1.49 3.03
C GLY A 11 12.68 -2.79 2.60
N ALA A 12 12.17 -3.60 3.55
CA ALA A 12 11.43 -4.81 3.21
C ALA A 12 10.22 -4.49 2.33
N MET A 13 9.98 -5.31 1.30
CA MET A 13 8.89 -5.16 0.35
C MET A 13 7.92 -6.34 0.43
N ILE A 14 6.63 -6.05 0.31
CA ILE A 14 5.56 -7.05 0.24
C ILE A 14 4.71 -6.72 -0.98
N ASP A 15 4.47 -7.72 -1.83
CA ASP A 15 3.55 -7.60 -2.96
C ASP A 15 2.11 -7.50 -2.44
N VAL A 16 1.35 -6.58 -3.02
CA VAL A 16 -0.06 -6.36 -2.74
C VAL A 16 -0.84 -6.69 -4.00
N ALA A 17 -1.89 -7.51 -3.86
CA ALA A 17 -2.75 -7.85 -4.96
C ALA A 17 -3.59 -6.63 -5.36
N SER A 18 -3.89 -6.50 -6.64
CA SER A 18 -4.75 -5.41 -7.12
C SER A 18 -6.15 -5.46 -6.49
N ASP A 19 -6.66 -6.67 -6.23
CA ASP A 19 -7.93 -6.92 -5.54
C ASP A 19 -7.96 -6.31 -4.13
N ASP A 20 -6.81 -6.24 -3.44
CA ASP A 20 -6.72 -5.63 -2.11
C ASP A 20 -6.89 -4.09 -2.15
N LEU A 21 -6.78 -3.48 -3.34
CA LEU A 21 -6.88 -2.03 -3.54
C LEU A 21 -8.20 -1.59 -4.19
N GLU A 22 -9.10 -2.53 -4.51
CA GLU A 22 -10.38 -2.23 -5.18
C GLU A 22 -11.21 -1.21 -4.40
N THR A 23 -11.32 -1.39 -3.07
CA THR A 23 -12.04 -0.46 -2.20
C THR A 23 -11.45 0.96 -2.21
N LEU A 24 -10.13 1.11 -2.40
CA LEU A 24 -9.50 2.42 -2.51
C LEU A 24 -9.88 3.09 -3.85
N SER A 25 -9.89 2.33 -4.93
CA SER A 25 -10.32 2.82 -6.25
C SER A 25 -11.77 3.30 -6.22
N GLU A 26 -12.67 2.49 -5.66
CA GLU A 26 -14.09 2.84 -5.49
C GLU A 26 -14.27 4.10 -4.62
N LEU A 27 -13.50 4.23 -3.54
CA LEU A 27 -13.55 5.43 -2.69
C LEU A 27 -13.12 6.68 -3.47
N LEU A 28 -12.10 6.58 -4.30
CA LEU A 28 -11.59 7.70 -5.08
C LEU A 28 -12.58 8.14 -6.17
N ASP A 29 -13.23 7.18 -6.83
CA ASP A 29 -14.30 7.44 -7.77
C ASP A 29 -15.52 8.07 -7.08
N THR A 30 -16.05 7.42 -6.03
CA THR A 30 -17.28 7.88 -5.37
C THR A 30 -17.14 9.22 -4.66
N LYS A 31 -16.00 9.48 -4.02
CA LYS A 31 -15.81 10.68 -3.20
C LYS A 31 -15.25 11.86 -4.00
N TYR A 32 -14.44 11.59 -5.01
CA TYR A 32 -13.71 12.63 -5.74
C TYR A 32 -13.99 12.63 -7.25
N GLY A 33 -14.73 11.64 -7.78
CA GLY A 33 -15.05 11.51 -9.19
C GLY A 33 -13.86 11.11 -10.06
N PHE A 34 -12.83 10.49 -9.47
CA PHE A 34 -11.64 10.06 -10.18
C PHE A 34 -11.64 8.57 -10.46
N GLU A 35 -11.71 8.21 -11.74
CA GLU A 35 -11.32 6.88 -12.20
C GLU A 35 -9.79 6.78 -12.20
N VAL A 36 -9.24 6.01 -11.26
CA VAL A 36 -7.79 5.87 -11.07
C VAL A 36 -7.28 4.54 -11.58
N ASN A 37 -6.13 4.56 -12.24
CA ASN A 37 -5.38 3.35 -12.55
C ASN A 37 -4.21 3.19 -11.58
N LEU A 38 -4.22 2.13 -10.78
CA LEU A 38 -3.30 1.95 -9.65
C LEU A 38 -1.93 1.35 -10.03
N VAL A 39 -1.63 1.13 -11.31
CA VAL A 39 -0.41 0.44 -11.81
C VAL A 39 0.90 0.91 -11.17
N HIS A 40 1.00 2.19 -10.82
CA HIS A 40 2.22 2.82 -10.27
C HIS A 40 2.03 3.30 -8.82
N LEU A 41 1.31 2.55 -8.00
CA LEU A 41 1.17 2.85 -6.59
C LEU A 41 2.31 2.24 -5.76
N THR A 42 3.16 3.09 -5.19
CA THR A 42 4.10 2.69 -4.14
C THR A 42 3.53 3.08 -2.79
N LEU A 43 3.27 2.08 -1.94
CA LEU A 43 2.84 2.30 -0.57
C LEU A 43 4.06 2.26 0.35
N VAL A 44 4.17 3.21 1.27
CA VAL A 44 5.27 3.26 2.25
C VAL A 44 4.70 3.17 3.64
N GLY A 45 5.23 2.26 4.46
CA GLY A 45 4.77 2.02 5.83
C GLY A 45 5.86 1.42 6.72
N GLN A 46 5.46 0.80 7.83
CA GLN A 46 6.36 0.02 8.69
C GLN A 46 5.92 -1.44 8.75
N CYS A 47 6.86 -2.36 8.50
CA CYS A 47 6.59 -3.79 8.59
C CYS A 47 6.40 -4.23 10.05
N PRO A 48 5.71 -5.36 10.30
CA PRO A 48 5.46 -5.86 11.66
C PRO A 48 6.74 -6.05 12.48
N ALA A 49 7.83 -6.49 11.85
CA ALA A 49 9.13 -6.65 12.51
C ALA A 49 9.65 -5.32 13.07
N CYS A 50 9.71 -4.27 12.25
CA CYS A 50 10.19 -2.95 12.67
C CYS A 50 9.26 -2.23 13.65
N ARG A 51 7.95 -2.50 13.61
CA ARG A 51 7.03 -1.97 14.63
C ARG A 51 7.24 -2.62 15.99
N ASN A 52 7.52 -3.92 16.02
CA ASN A 52 7.73 -4.66 17.26
C ASN A 52 9.13 -4.43 17.85
N ASP A 53 10.14 -4.12 17.01
CA ASP A 53 11.50 -3.80 17.48
C ASP A 53 11.58 -2.49 18.29
N GLN A 54 10.66 -1.55 18.04
CA GLN A 54 10.60 -0.27 18.77
C GLN A 54 10.03 -0.38 20.20
N SER A 55 9.67 -1.58 20.65
CA SER A 55 9.13 -1.84 22.00
C SER A 55 10.10 -2.56 22.94
N ARG A 56 11.42 -2.53 22.65
CA ARG A 56 12.47 -3.09 23.49
C ARG A 56 13.45 -2.04 24.00
#